data_AF-A0AAW1M7N3-F1
#
_entry.id   AF-A0AAW1M7N3-F1
#
_cell.length_a   1.000
_cell.length_b   1.000
_cell.length_c   1.000
_cell.angle_alpha   90.00
_cell.angle_beta   90.00
_cell.angle_gamma   90.00
#
_symmetry.space_group_name_H-M   'P 1'
#
loop_
_entity.id
_entity.type
_entity.pdbx_description
1 polymer ?
#
loop_
_entity_poly.entity_id
_entity_poly.type
_entity_poly.pdbx_seq_one_letter_code
_entity_poly.pdbx_strand_id
1 'polypeptide(L)'
;MAWKSYIRNVIKNITQAWHELTASNMRAVWKHITSHCANDFIDFETHSADITNTMEIGQQLGFEELDSSNVIQCIEPNINELDNETLINIDEQQA
;
A
#
# COMPACT_ATOMS: atom_id res chain seq x y z
N MET A 1 -1.15 -36.49 -2.59
CA MET A 1 -0.62 -35.51 -1.61
C MET A 1 -1.77 -34.75 -0.95
N ALA A 2 -2.26 -35.22 0.19
CA ALA A 2 -3.46 -34.67 0.86
C ALA A 2 -3.27 -33.24 1.38
N TRP A 3 -2.06 -32.89 1.84
CA TRP A 3 -1.76 -31.58 2.42
C TRP A 3 -1.91 -30.42 1.42
N LYS A 4 -1.54 -30.63 0.14
CA LYS A 4 -1.72 -29.60 -0.91
C LYS A 4 -3.19 -29.29 -1.17
N SER A 5 -4.06 -30.31 -1.10
CA SER A 5 -5.50 -30.13 -1.25
C SER A 5 -6.10 -29.39 -0.04
N TYR A 6 -5.60 -29.68 1.16
CA TYR A 6 -6.00 -29.00 2.39
C TYR A 6 -5.66 -27.51 2.34
N ILE A 7 -4.41 -27.15 2.01
CA ILE A 7 -3.98 -25.74 1.90
C ILE A 7 -4.83 -24.99 0.87
N ARG A 8 -5.08 -25.60 -0.29
CA ARG A 8 -5.94 -24.99 -1.33
C ARG A 8 -7.34 -24.70 -0.82
N ASN A 9 -7.95 -25.61 -0.05
CA ASN A 9 -9.28 -25.39 0.50
C ASN A 9 -9.29 -24.31 1.58
N VAL A 10 -8.26 -24.24 2.43
CA VAL A 10 -8.11 -23.17 3.43
C VAL A 10 -8.04 -21.81 2.74
N ILE A 11 -7.21 -21.66 1.69
CA ILE A 11 -7.10 -20.42 0.93
C ILE A 11 -8.47 -20.04 0.33
N LYS A 12 -9.15 -20.96 -0.33
CA LYS A 12 -10.49 -20.71 -0.90
C LYS A 12 -11.50 -20.24 0.15
N ASN A 13 -11.51 -20.87 1.31
CA ASN A 13 -12.43 -20.52 2.39
C ASN A 13 -12.13 -19.13 2.96
N ILE A 14 -10.85 -18.79 3.15
CA ILE A 14 -10.44 -17.45 3.60
C ILE A 14 -10.83 -16.40 2.55
N THR A 15 -10.54 -16.66 1.27
CA THR A 15 -10.92 -15.78 0.17
C THR A 15 -12.44 -15.56 0.13
N GLN A 16 -13.23 -16.63 0.25
CA GLN A 16 -14.68 -16.53 0.24
C GLN A 16 -15.19 -15.72 1.45
N ALA A 17 -14.69 -16.01 2.65
CA ALA A 17 -15.05 -15.26 3.85
C ALA A 17 -14.71 -13.76 3.71
N TRP A 18 -13.60 -13.43 3.06
CA TRP A 18 -13.23 -12.04 2.75
C TRP A 18 -14.20 -11.35 1.80
N HIS A 19 -14.76 -12.06 0.81
CA HIS A 19 -15.77 -11.51 -0.10
C HIS A 19 -17.15 -11.34 0.57
N GLU A 20 -17.44 -12.11 1.61
CA GLU A 20 -18.68 -12.00 2.40
C GLU A 20 -18.65 -10.77 3.34
N LEU A 21 -17.47 -10.18 3.58
CA LEU A 21 -17.33 -8.98 4.40
C LEU A 21 -17.64 -7.74 3.57
N THR A 22 -18.63 -6.96 4.01
CA THR A 22 -18.90 -5.67 3.38
C THR A 22 -17.79 -4.66 3.71
N ALA A 23 -17.62 -3.65 2.86
CA ALA A 23 -16.73 -2.51 3.15
C ALA A 23 -17.04 -1.86 4.52
N SER A 24 -18.31 -1.90 4.95
CA SER A 24 -18.73 -1.39 6.26
C SER A 24 -18.19 -2.24 7.43
N ASN A 25 -18.19 -3.57 7.29
CA ASN A 25 -17.63 -4.49 8.29
C ASN A 25 -16.12 -4.32 8.38
N MET A 26 -15.44 -4.20 7.23
CA MET A 26 -14.01 -3.93 7.17
C MET A 26 -13.63 -2.62 7.87
N ARG A 27 -14.33 -1.53 7.55
CA ARG A 27 -14.09 -0.23 8.17
C ARG A 27 -14.32 -0.27 9.68
N ALA A 28 -15.34 -0.99 10.16
CA ALA A 28 -15.60 -1.15 11.59
C ALA A 28 -14.48 -1.90 12.32
N VAL A 29 -13.95 -2.97 11.72
CA VAL A 29 -12.81 -3.73 12.26
C VAL A 29 -11.54 -2.88 12.25
N TRP A 30 -11.24 -2.18 11.16
CA TRP A 30 -10.08 -1.28 11.09
C TRP A 30 -10.17 -0.14 12.11
N LYS A 31 -11.36 0.41 12.38
CA LYS A 31 -11.57 1.36 13.48
C LYS A 31 -11.23 0.80 14.85
N HIS A 32 -11.37 -0.50 15.04
CA HIS A 32 -11.06 -1.14 16.31
C HIS A 32 -9.57 -1.49 16.46
N ILE A 33 -8.93 -1.96 15.38
CA ILE A 33 -7.52 -2.37 15.38
C ILE A 33 -6.60 -1.15 15.30
N THR A 34 -6.92 -0.20 14.41
CA THR A 34 -6.10 0.98 14.12
C THR A 34 -6.97 2.23 14.10
N SER A 35 -7.51 2.57 15.27
CA SER A 35 -8.44 3.71 15.42
C SER A 35 -7.88 5.04 14.91
N HIS A 36 -6.57 5.26 14.97
CA HIS A 36 -5.91 6.44 14.41
C HIS A 36 -5.98 6.45 12.87
N CYS A 37 -5.60 5.35 12.21
CA CYS A 37 -5.69 5.25 10.73
C CYS A 37 -7.13 5.33 10.21
N ALA A 38 -8.13 4.88 10.97
CA ALA A 38 -9.50 4.76 10.51
C ALA A 38 -10.40 5.95 10.88
N ASN A 39 -10.00 6.76 11.87
CA ASN A 39 -10.69 7.99 12.25
C ASN A 39 -10.05 9.23 11.62
N ASP A 40 -8.72 9.21 11.40
CA ASP A 40 -7.99 10.25 10.70
C ASP A 40 -7.91 9.94 9.20
N PHE A 41 -9.03 9.45 8.63
CA PHE A 41 -9.23 9.29 7.19
C PHE A 41 -9.50 10.66 6.54
N ILE A 42 -8.67 11.65 6.92
CA ILE A 42 -8.68 13.00 6.40
C ILE A 42 -7.63 13.00 5.31
N ASP A 43 -8.13 13.02 4.08
CA ASP A 43 -7.40 13.45 2.89
C ASP A 43 -6.25 12.54 2.42
N PHE A 44 -6.62 11.48 1.70
CA PHE A 44 -5.82 11.04 0.55
C PHE A 44 -5.78 12.10 -0.58
N GLU A 45 -6.48 13.23 -0.41
CA GLU A 45 -6.76 14.25 -1.42
C GLU A 45 -5.92 15.53 -1.28
N THR A 46 -4.75 15.53 -0.63
CA THR A 46 -3.89 16.73 -0.70
C THR A 46 -2.41 16.42 -0.84
N HIS A 47 -2.07 15.64 -1.88
CA HIS A 47 -0.68 15.49 -2.35
C HIS A 47 -0.02 16.83 -2.71
N SER A 48 -0.77 17.93 -2.89
CA SER A 48 -0.19 19.24 -3.24
C SER A 48 0.63 19.87 -2.10
N ALA A 49 0.20 19.73 -0.84
CA ALA A 49 0.96 20.22 0.32
C ALA A 49 2.25 19.42 0.52
N ASP A 50 2.18 18.11 0.28
CA ASP A 50 3.32 17.20 0.37
C ASP A 50 4.36 17.48 -0.72
N ILE A 51 3.92 17.83 -1.94
CA ILE A 51 4.83 18.21 -3.03
C ILE A 51 5.62 19.48 -2.66
N THR A 52 4.95 20.53 -2.20
CA THR A 52 5.63 21.80 -1.85
C THR A 52 6.62 21.61 -0.70
N ASN A 53 6.22 20.92 0.37
CA ASN A 53 7.10 20.65 1.51
C ASN A 53 8.32 19.78 1.12
N THR A 54 8.11 18.75 0.29
CA THR A 54 9.19 17.89 -0.21
C THR A 54 10.17 18.67 -1.10
N MET A 55 9.65 19.57 -1.95
CA MET A 55 10.48 20.46 -2.77
C MET A 55 11.36 21.38 -1.92
N GLU A 56 10.80 21.98 -0.86
CA GLU A 56 11.54 22.87 0.04
C GLU A 56 12.66 22.11 0.79
N ILE A 57 12.36 20.91 1.30
CA ILE A 57 13.37 20.05 1.94
C ILE A 57 14.45 19.63 0.93
N GLY A 58 14.07 19.25 -0.28
CA GLY A 58 15.01 18.87 -1.34
C GLY A 58 16.00 19.99 -1.68
N GLN A 59 15.50 21.22 -1.78
CA GLN A 59 16.35 22.39 -1.99
C GLN A 59 17.29 22.63 -0.81
N GLN A 60 16.82 22.50 0.44
CA GLN A 60 17.67 22.64 1.63
C GLN A 60 18.79 21.58 1.70
N LEU A 61 18.54 20.41 1.13
CA LEU A 61 19.52 19.31 1.06
C LEU A 61 20.44 19.38 -0.16
N GLY A 62 20.26 20.37 -1.04
CA GLY A 62 21.10 20.58 -2.22
C GLY A 62 20.73 19.74 -3.44
N PHE A 63 19.49 19.26 -3.54
CA PHE A 63 18.99 18.60 -4.76
C PHE A 63 18.58 19.66 -5.79
N GLU A 64 19.56 20.19 -6.52
CA GLU A 64 19.36 21.27 -7.52
C GLU A 64 18.51 20.86 -8.72
N GLU A 65 18.48 19.56 -9.05
CA GLU A 65 17.72 19.01 -10.18
C GLU A 65 16.33 18.47 -9.77
N LEU A 66 15.96 18.58 -8.49
CA LEU A 66 14.64 18.16 -8.05
C LEU A 66 13.59 19.11 -8.60
N ASP A 67 12.58 18.56 -9.26
CA ASP A 67 11.38 19.27 -9.68
C ASP A 67 10.10 18.60 -9.19
N SER A 68 8.97 19.29 -9.33
CA SER A 68 7.68 18.79 -8.89
C SER A 68 7.25 17.51 -9.60
N SER A 69 7.69 17.27 -10.84
CA SER A 69 7.39 16.06 -11.59
C SER A 69 8.10 14.83 -11.00
N ASN A 70 9.32 14.99 -10.49
CA ASN A 70 10.02 13.93 -9.76
C ASN A 70 9.25 13.53 -8.50
N VAL A 71 8.76 14.52 -7.75
CA VAL A 71 7.99 14.28 -6.52
C VAL A 71 6.62 13.66 -6.84
N ILE A 72 5.94 14.14 -7.89
CA ILE A 72 4.68 13.57 -8.36
C ILE A 72 4.87 12.11 -8.77
N GLN A 73 5.92 11.77 -9.53
CA GLN A 73 6.18 10.40 -9.94
C GLN A 73 6.44 9.45 -8.76
N CYS A 74 7.08 9.94 -7.69
CA CYS A 74 7.31 9.16 -6.48
C CYS A 74 6.04 8.95 -5.64
N ILE A 75 5.12 9.92 -5.66
CA ILE A 75 3.89 9.90 -4.86
C ILE A 75 2.74 9.25 -5.62
N GLU A 76 2.75 9.32 -6.96
CA GLU A 76 1.78 8.61 -7.79
C GLU A 76 1.78 7.13 -7.38
N PRO A 77 0.61 6.58 -7.02
CA PRO A 77 0.53 5.19 -6.61
C PRO A 77 1.04 4.35 -7.77
N ASN A 78 2.12 3.62 -7.54
CA ASN A 78 2.57 2.61 -8.47
C ASN A 78 1.54 1.46 -8.41
N ILE A 79 0.44 1.60 -9.19
CA ILE A 79 -0.64 0.59 -9.29
C ILE A 79 -0.14 -0.65 -10.06
N ASN A 80 1.15 -0.72 -10.41
CA ASN A 80 1.76 -2.00 -10.71
C ASN A 80 1.73 -2.80 -9.42
N GLU A 81 0.62 -3.53 -9.23
CA GLU A 81 0.47 -4.63 -8.30
C GLU A 81 1.80 -5.38 -8.32
N LEU A 82 2.52 -5.37 -7.19
CA LEU A 82 3.72 -6.17 -7.01
C LEU A 82 3.28 -7.61 -7.25
N ASP A 83 3.46 -8.08 -8.48
CA ASP A 83 3.01 -9.40 -8.84
C ASP A 83 3.84 -10.41 -8.03
N ASN A 84 3.24 -11.58 -7.79
CA ASN A 84 3.87 -12.59 -6.95
C ASN A 84 5.25 -13.01 -7.50
N GLU A 85 5.51 -12.87 -8.80
CA GLU A 85 6.80 -13.21 -9.40
C GLU A 85 7.86 -12.14 -9.09
N THR A 86 7.48 -10.86 -9.07
CA THR A 86 8.35 -9.74 -8.68
C THR A 86 8.72 -9.84 -7.20
N LEU A 87 7.78 -10.24 -6.33
CA LEU A 87 8.06 -10.48 -4.91
C LEU A 87 9.03 -11.64 -4.69
N ILE A 88 8.87 -12.75 -5.43
CA ILE A 88 9.76 -13.92 -5.33
C ILE A 88 11.20 -13.56 -5.76
N ASN A 89 11.37 -12.73 -6.78
CA ASN A 89 12.69 -12.34 -7.27
C ASN A 89 13.47 -11.41 -6.31
N ILE A 90 12.77 -10.61 -5.49
CA ILE A 90 13.43 -9.73 -4.51
C ILE A 90 14.10 -10.55 -3.39
N ASP A 91 13.45 -11.65 -2.95
CA ASP A 91 14.03 -12.56 -1.96
C ASP A 91 15.26 -13.29 -2.49
N GLU A 92 15.31 -13.59 -3.80
CA GLU A 92 16.46 -14.24 -4.44
C GLU A 92 17.66 -13.30 -4.64
N GLN A 93 17.44 -11.99 -4.73
CA GLN A 93 18.52 -10.99 -4.86
C GLN A 93 19.14 -10.57 -3.52
N GLN A 94 18.54 -10.95 -2.39
CA GLN A 94 19.07 -10.68 -1.04
C GLN A 94 19.76 -11.89 -0.39
N ALA A 95 19.97 -12.98 -1.13
CA ALA A 95 20.66 -14.20 -0.70
C ALA A 95 22.14 -14.25 -1.09
#